data_AF-A0A368GB15-F1
#
_entry.id   AF-A0A368GB15-F1
#
_cell.length_a   1.000
_cell.length_b   1.000
_cell.length_c   1.000
_cell.angle_alpha   90.00
_cell.angle_beta   90.00
_cell.angle_gamma   90.00
#
_symmetry.space_group_name_H-M   'P 1'
#
loop_
_entity.id
_entity.type
_entity.pdbx_description
1 polymer ?
#
loop_
_entity_poly.entity_id
_entity_poly.type
_entity_poly.pdbx_seq_one_letter_code
_entity_poly.pdbx_strand_id
1 'polypeptide(L)' 'MCIRQMVEEGMSEAEACEKIFMFDIDGLITKTRLPTLLPRHKRFAKDLPDTKDLYEVVKMVRPHALIGMFSSL' A
#
# COMPACT_ATOMS: atom_id res chain seq x y z
N MET A 1 5.71 -9.10 7.00
CA MET A 1 7.07 -8.98 7.55
C MET A 1 7.39 -7.54 7.91
N CYS A 2 7.29 -6.57 6.98
CA CYS A 2 7.56 -5.15 7.28
C CYS A 2 6.74 -4.58 8.46
N ILE A 3 5.43 -4.85 8.51
CA ILE A 3 4.58 -4.43 9.64
C ILE A 3 5.12 -4.95 10.97
N ARG A 4 5.42 -6.25 11.05
CA ARG A 4 5.93 -6.87 12.26
C ARG A 4 7.24 -6.22 12.71
N GLN A 5 8.16 -5.98 11.79
CA GLN A 5 9.44 -5.32 12.08
C GLN A 5 9.22 -3.89 12.61
N MET A 6 8.36 -3.08 11.97
CA MET A 6 8.06 -1.72 12.44
C MET A 6 7.40 -1.72 13.83
N VAL A 7 6.56 -2.72 14.13
CA VAL A 7 5.98 -2.88 15.46
C VAL A 7 7.02 -3.29 16.51
N GLU A 8 7.94 -4.19 16.17
CA GLU A 8 9.08 -4.55 17.03
C GLU A 8 10.00 -3.34 17.29
N GLU A 9 10.07 -2.38 16.36
CA GLU A 9 10.77 -1.10 16.50
C GLU A 9 9.98 -0.02 17.27
N GLY A 10 8.77 -0.35 17.76
CA GLY A 10 7.98 0.50 18.65
C GLY A 10 6.84 1.29 17.99
N MET A 11 6.55 1.04 16.72
CA MET A 11 5.40 1.64 16.03
C MET A 11 4.10 0.88 16.34
N SER A 12 2.94 1.55 16.31
CA SER A 12 1.67 0.82 16.29
C SER A 12 1.44 0.13 14.94
N GLU A 13 0.65 -0.95 14.91
CA GLU A 13 0.32 -1.62 13.65
C GLU A 13 -0.41 -0.68 12.67
N ALA A 14 -1.25 0.22 13.18
CA ALA A 14 -1.97 1.19 12.37
C ALA A 14 -1.02 2.18 11.68
N GLU A 15 -0.10 2.78 12.44
CA GLU A 15 0.93 3.66 11.88
C GLU A 15 1.82 2.93 10.86
N ALA A 16 2.17 1.66 11.14
CA ALA A 16 2.95 0.84 10.22
C ALA A 16 2.20 0.58 8.91
N CYS A 17 0.89 0.33 8.97
CA CYS A 17 0.03 0.23 7.79
C CYS A 17 -0.04 1.56 7.04
N GLU A 18 0.01 2.70 7.75
CA GLU A 18 0.04 4.01 7.12
C GLU A 18 1.30 4.27 6.29
N LYS A 19 2.43 3.64 6.64
CA LYS A 19 3.69 3.74 5.88
C LYS A 19 3.76 2.85 4.64
N ILE A 20 2.85 1.89 4.47
CA ILE A 20 2.87 0.94 3.35
C ILE A 20 1.82 1.34 2.31
N PHE A 21 2.27 1.51 1.07
CA PHE A 21 1.43 1.76 -0.10
C PHE A 21 1.45 0.52 -1.00
N MET A 22 0.28 0.01 -1.35
CA MET A 22 0.14 -1.16 -2.22
C MET A 22 -0.45 -0.74 -3.56
N PHE A 23 -0.02 -1.43 -4.61
CA PHE A 23 -0.41 -1.17 -5.98
C PHE A 23 -0.65 -2.52 -6.68
N ASP A 24 -1.77 -2.65 -7.38
CA ASP A 24 -2.14 -3.86 -8.14
C ASP A 24 -2.52 -3.51 -9.59
N ILE A 25 -3.04 -4.48 -10.35
CA ILE A 25 -3.46 -4.29 -11.75
C ILE A 25 -4.55 -3.22 -11.91
N ASP A 26 -5.28 -2.91 -10.83
CA ASP A 26 -6.30 -1.90 -10.79
C ASP A 26 -5.82 -0.57 -10.20
N GLY A 27 -4.54 -0.45 -9.89
CA GLY A 27 -3.87 0.77 -9.47
C GLY A 27 -3.57 0.82 -7.97
N LEU A 28 -3.47 2.03 -7.43
CA LEU A 28 -3.26 2.27 -6.01
C LEU A 28 -4.42 1.67 -5.17
N ILE A 29 -4.09 1.03 -4.05
CA ILE A 29 -5.10 0.55 -3.09
C ILE A 29 -5.61 1.73 -2.26
N THR A 30 -6.86 2.13 -2.51
CA THR A 30 -7.52 3.29 -1.91
C THR A 30 -8.79 2.92 -1.15
N LYS A 31 -9.29 3.84 -0.31
CA LYS A 31 -10.53 3.65 0.45
C LYS A 31 -11.77 3.53 -0.45
N THR A 32 -11.80 4.21 -1.60
CA THR A 32 -12.89 4.11 -2.58
C THR A 32 -13.00 2.70 -3.17
N ARG A 33 -11.89 1.97 -3.24
CA ARG A 33 -11.82 0.58 -3.73
C ARG A 33 -12.16 -0.49 -2.69
N LEU A 34 -12.42 -0.14 -1.42
CA LEU A 34 -12.72 -1.11 -0.34
C LEU A 34 -13.69 -2.27 -0.69
N PRO A 35 -14.76 -2.06 -1.49
CA PRO A 35 -15.67 -3.14 -1.88
C PRO A 35 -15.02 -4.25 -2.72
N THR A 36 -13.98 -3.94 -3.49
CA THR A 36 -13.32 -4.88 -4.42
C THR A 36 -12.03 -5.49 -3.87
N LEU A 37 -11.51 -4.95 -2.76
CA LEU A 37 -10.26 -5.39 -2.16
C LEU A 37 -10.40 -6.70 -1.37
N LEU A 38 -9.39 -7.56 -1.49
CA LEU A 38 -9.23 -8.72 -0.62
C LEU A 38 -9.10 -8.28 0.85
N PRO A 39 -9.64 -9.04 1.83
CA PRO A 39 -9.61 -8.65 3.24
C PRO A 39 -8.23 -8.24 3.77
N ARG A 40 -7.18 -8.95 3.37
CA ARG A 40 -5.78 -8.65 3.74
C ARG A 40 -5.24 -7.32 3.20
N HIS A 41 -5.81 -6.79 2.12
CA HIS A 41 -5.38 -5.53 1.50
C HIS A 41 -6.12 -4.32 2.07
N LYS A 42 -7.31 -4.52 2.67
CA LYS A 42 -8.16 -3.42 3.17
C LYS A 42 -7.46 -2.53 4.19
N ARG A 43 -6.61 -3.09 5.05
CA ARG A 43 -5.85 -2.32 6.04
C ARG A 43 -4.77 -1.40 5.47
N PHE A 44 -4.45 -1.54 4.17
CA PHE A 44 -3.48 -0.69 3.47
C PHE A 44 -4.15 0.35 2.56
N ALA A 45 -5.48 0.41 2.56
CA ALA A 45 -6.25 1.32 1.72
C ALA A 45 -6.03 2.78 2.11
N LYS A 46 -5.57 3.59 1.15
CA LYS A 46 -5.23 4.99 1.36
C LYS A 46 -6.38 5.94 1.04
N ASP A 47 -6.43 7.03 1.78
CA ASP A 47 -7.32 8.16 1.49
C ASP A 47 -6.68 9.08 0.47
N LEU A 48 -6.48 8.56 -0.75
CA LEU A 48 -5.82 9.23 -1.85
C LEU A 48 -6.61 9.03 -3.14
N PRO A 49 -6.42 9.88 -4.16
CA PRO A 49 -7.08 9.71 -5.44
C PRO A 49 -6.77 8.36 -6.09
N ASP A 50 -7.77 7.79 -6.74
CA ASP A 50 -7.59 6.60 -7.57
C ASP A 50 -6.69 6.92 -8.76
N THR A 51 -5.69 6.08 -8.99
CA THR A 51 -4.82 6.17 -10.16
C THR A 51 -4.23 4.81 -10.49
N LYS A 52 -4.15 4.52 -11.80
CA LYS A 52 -3.41 3.38 -12.36
C LYS A 52 -2.01 3.78 -12.84
N ASP A 53 -1.62 5.04 -12.66
CA ASP A 53 -0.29 5.52 -13.01
C ASP A 53 0.65 5.40 -11.81
N LEU A 54 1.57 4.42 -11.88
CA LEU A 54 2.58 4.21 -10.85
C LEU A 54 3.51 5.41 -10.69
N TYR A 55 3.82 6.14 -11.77
CA TYR A 55 4.70 7.31 -11.72
C TYR A 55 4.06 8.44 -10.90
N GLU A 56 2.76 8.68 -11.08
CA GLU A 56 2.02 9.66 -10.28
C GLU A 56 1.93 9.24 -8.81
N VAL A 57 1.76 7.95 -8.52
CA VAL A 57 1.83 7.44 -7.13
C VAL A 57 3.21 7.72 -6.53
N VAL A 58 4.30 7.40 -7.23
CA VAL A 58 5.68 7.61 -6.74
C VAL A 58 5.95 9.08 -6.46
N LYS A 59 5.50 10.00 -7.34
CA LYS A 59 5.61 11.44 -7.12
C LYS A 59 4.79 11.93 -5.93
N MET A 60 3.58 11.39 -5.76
CA MET A 60 2.67 11.77 -4.69
C MET A 60 3.18 11.32 -3.32
N VAL A 61 3.57 10.05 -3.19
CA VAL A 61 3.89 9.44 -1.89
C VAL A 61 5.38 9.48 -1.54
N ARG A 62 6.24 9.70 -2.54
CA ARG A 62 7.72 9.78 -2.42
C ARG A 62 8.28 8.65 -1.53
N PRO A 63 8.13 7.39 -1.94
CA PRO A 63 8.50 6.26 -1.12
C PRO A 63 10.01 6.15 -0.97
N HIS A 64 10.49 5.71 0.20
CA HIS A 64 11.92 5.43 0.42
C HIS A 64 12.38 4.13 -0.25
N ALA A 65 11.45 3.20 -0.49
CA ALA A 65 11.71 1.92 -1.13
C ALA A 65 10.55 1.59 -2.08
N LEU A 66 10.87 1.08 -3.26
CA LEU A 66 9.91 0.55 -4.23
C LEU A 66 10.18 -0.94 -4.39
N ILE A 67 9.19 -1.78 -4.05
CA ILE A 67 9.31 -3.24 -4.10
C ILE A 67 8.41 -3.75 -5.22
N GLY A 68 9.02 -4.33 -6.25
CA GLY A 68 8.31 -5.01 -7.33
C GLY A 68 8.11 -6.50 -7.00
N MET A 69 6.87 -6.97 -7.07
CA MET A 69 6.52 -8.38 -6.93
C MET A 69 5.78 -8.82 -8.20
N PHE A 70 6.32 -9.81 -8.89
CA PHE A 70 5.72 -10.39 -10.08
C PHE A 70 5.57 -11.90 -9.87
N SER A 71 4.42 -12.44 -10.25
CA SER A 71 4.20 -13.89 -10.37
C SER A 71 4.21 -14.23 -11.84
N SER A 72 5.14 -15.08 -12.28
CA SER A 72 5.19 -15.65 -13.64
C SER A 72 4.37 -16.94 -13.77
N LEU A 73 3.49 -17.22 -12.81
CA LEU A 73 2.63 -18.41 -12.77
C LEU A 73 1.21 -18.06 -13.22
#